data_AF-J0ZK88-F1
#
_entry.id   AF-J0ZK88-F1
#
_cell.length_a   1.000
_cell.length_b   1.000
_cell.length_c   1.000
_cell.angle_alpha   90.00
_cell.angle_beta   90.00
_cell.angle_gamma   90.00
#
_symmetry.space_group_name_H-M   'P 1'
#
loop_
_entity.id
_entity.type
_entity.pdbx_description
1 polymer ?
#
loop_
_entity_poly.entity_id
_entity_poly.type
_entity_poly.pdbx_seq_one_letter_code
_entity_poly.pdbx_strand_id
1 'polypeptide(L)'
;MIQLFNDYALLCHLIDMILFLRVNSDHVQTRKCLQKISPYCRKKLYKILVSILNGHLELFKKELKSNQIQNLNEEVTMRYLHTMVRVEDLDKSMEFYCTIFGLKETRRIENEKGRFTLVYLAADEDVDTAKNHKAPELELTYNWDKEKYSGGRNFGHLAYQVDDIYAICQKLSDAGININRPPRDGHMAFVKSPDGISIEILQKGERLAPKEPWASMENTGSW
;
A
#
# COMPACT_ATOMS: atom_id res chain seq x y z
N MET A 1 -13.01 9.60 23.41
CA MET A 1 -13.91 9.44 24.58
C MET A 1 -14.72 10.70 24.89
N ILE A 2 -14.11 11.90 24.96
CA ILE A 2 -14.82 13.17 25.25
C ILE A 2 -15.77 13.61 24.10
N GLN A 3 -15.39 13.37 22.83
CA GLN A 3 -16.26 13.64 21.67
C GLN A 3 -17.52 12.74 21.67
N LEU A 4 -17.34 11.44 21.92
CA LEU A 4 -18.43 10.46 22.09
C LEU A 4 -19.40 10.83 23.22
N PHE A 5 -18.91 11.41 24.33
CA PHE A 5 -19.75 11.90 25.42
C PHE A 5 -20.58 13.13 25.01
N ASN A 6 -20.00 14.02 24.20
CA ASN A 6 -20.71 15.20 23.68
C ASN A 6 -21.78 14.82 22.63
N ASP A 7 -21.50 13.82 21.78
CA ASP A 7 -22.46 13.34 20.79
C ASP A 7 -23.58 12.50 21.44
N TYR A 8 -23.30 11.75 22.50
CA TYR A 8 -24.32 11.13 23.35
C TYR A 8 -25.18 12.19 24.07
N ALA A 9 -24.57 13.26 24.59
CA ALA A 9 -25.30 14.35 25.23
C ALA A 9 -26.21 15.10 24.25
N LEU A 10 -25.75 15.32 23.00
CA LEU A 10 -26.55 15.93 21.94
C LEU A 10 -27.69 15.02 21.48
N LEU A 11 -27.44 13.70 21.37
CA LEU A 11 -28.45 12.71 21.04
C LEU A 11 -29.49 12.57 22.18
N CYS A 12 -29.04 12.54 23.44
CA CYS A 12 -29.91 12.59 24.61
C CYS A 12 -30.72 13.88 24.65
N HIS A 13 -30.15 15.05 24.34
CA HIS A 13 -30.90 16.32 24.28
C HIS A 13 -31.89 16.37 23.11
N LEU A 14 -31.58 15.78 21.95
CA LEU A 14 -32.51 15.67 20.82
C LEU A 14 -33.62 14.65 21.11
N ILE A 15 -33.30 13.53 21.75
CA ILE A 15 -34.27 12.54 22.22
C ILE A 15 -35.13 13.14 23.32
N ASP A 16 -34.57 13.91 24.26
CA ASP A 16 -35.28 14.67 25.29
C ASP A 16 -36.11 15.78 24.67
N MET A 17 -35.68 16.42 23.58
CA MET A 17 -36.50 17.40 22.87
C MET A 17 -37.67 16.71 22.14
N ILE A 18 -37.45 15.52 21.57
CA ILE A 18 -38.50 14.72 20.92
C ILE A 18 -39.44 14.09 21.96
N LEU A 19 -38.93 13.60 23.08
CA LEU A 19 -39.69 13.11 24.23
C LEU A 19 -40.34 14.26 24.98
N PHE A 20 -39.78 15.46 25.02
CA PHE A 20 -40.44 16.66 25.52
C PHE A 20 -41.62 17.02 24.61
N LEU A 21 -41.46 16.86 23.30
CA LEU A 21 -42.57 16.99 22.33
C LEU A 21 -43.58 15.82 22.39
N ARG A 22 -43.20 14.64 22.92
CA ARG A 22 -44.03 13.40 22.90
C ARG A 22 -44.61 12.99 24.26
N VAL A 23 -43.94 13.33 25.36
CA VAL A 23 -44.22 12.98 26.77
C VAL A 23 -44.60 14.22 27.58
N ASN A 24 -43.92 15.37 27.40
CA ASN A 24 -44.37 16.66 27.96
C ASN A 24 -45.46 17.31 27.11
N SER A 25 -46.43 16.49 26.71
CA SER A 25 -47.69 17.03 26.24
C SER A 25 -48.39 17.83 27.36
N ASP A 26 -48.07 17.69 28.65
CA ASP A 26 -48.83 18.38 29.71
C ASP A 26 -48.36 19.81 30.04
N HIS A 27 -47.29 20.33 29.42
CA HIS A 27 -47.01 21.77 29.47
C HIS A 27 -47.88 22.53 28.45
N VAL A 28 -48.94 23.17 28.95
CA VAL A 28 -49.93 23.97 28.18
C VAL A 28 -49.26 24.99 27.23
N GLN A 29 -48.12 25.57 27.62
CA GLN A 29 -47.38 26.55 26.83
C GLN A 29 -46.81 25.95 25.52
N THR A 30 -46.31 24.71 25.59
CA THR A 30 -45.68 24.01 24.46
C THR A 30 -46.73 23.52 23.46
N ARG A 31 -47.87 23.01 23.94
CA ARG A 31 -49.02 22.66 23.07
C ARG A 31 -49.55 23.87 22.29
N LYS A 32 -49.65 25.05 22.91
CA LYS A 32 -50.14 26.27 22.26
C LYS A 32 -49.20 26.77 21.15
N CYS A 33 -47.87 26.65 21.33
CA CYS A 33 -46.93 27.00 20.26
C CYS A 33 -47.00 26.03 19.08
N LEU A 34 -47.13 24.73 19.33
CA LEU A 34 -47.23 23.71 18.28
C LEU A 34 -48.57 23.75 17.52
N GLN A 35 -49.67 24.16 18.17
CA GLN A 35 -50.97 24.35 17.52
C GLN A 35 -50.99 25.51 16.52
N LYS A 36 -50.10 26.51 16.67
CA LYS A 36 -49.94 27.62 15.70
C LYS A 36 -49.16 27.22 14.44
N ILE A 37 -48.53 26.04 14.44
CA ILE A 37 -47.77 25.53 13.30
C ILE A 37 -48.70 24.70 12.42
N SER A 38 -48.80 25.08 11.14
CA SER A 38 -49.65 24.39 10.18
C SER A 38 -49.29 22.89 10.11
N PRO A 39 -50.26 21.99 9.85
CA PRO A 39 -49.99 20.56 9.69
C PRO A 39 -48.89 20.27 8.66
N TYR A 40 -48.81 21.09 7.61
CA TYR A 40 -47.75 21.05 6.61
C TYR A 40 -46.35 21.30 7.20
N CYS A 41 -46.20 22.37 7.99
CA CYS A 41 -44.93 22.71 8.63
C CYS A 41 -44.49 21.63 9.64
N ARG A 42 -45.43 21.02 10.39
CA ARG A 42 -45.13 19.89 11.30
C ARG A 42 -44.61 18.65 10.57
N LYS A 43 -45.23 18.28 9.44
CA LYS A 43 -44.78 17.14 8.62
C LYS A 43 -43.39 17.38 8.03
N LYS A 44 -43.08 18.62 7.64
CA LYS A 44 -41.76 19.01 7.12
C LYS A 44 -40.70 18.98 8.22
N LEU A 45 -41.00 19.50 9.41
CA LEU A 45 -40.10 19.48 10.57
C LEU A 45 -39.78 18.05 11.02
N TYR A 46 -40.79 17.17 11.06
CA TYR A 46 -40.61 15.75 11.39
C TYR A 46 -39.69 15.04 10.38
N LYS A 47 -39.88 15.27 9.07
CA LYS A 47 -38.99 14.72 8.03
C LYS A 47 -37.54 15.17 8.18
N ILE A 48 -37.32 16.45 8.52
CA ILE A 48 -35.98 17.00 8.76
C ILE A 48 -35.34 16.33 9.98
N LEU A 49 -36.08 16.22 11.09
CA LEU A 49 -35.60 15.55 12.31
C LEU A 49 -35.25 14.07 12.07
N VAL A 50 -36.11 13.33 11.38
CA VAL A 50 -35.83 11.92 11.01
C VAL A 50 -34.60 11.82 10.10
N SER A 51 -34.44 12.75 9.15
CA SER A 51 -33.25 12.77 8.29
C SER A 51 -31.96 13.04 9.06
N ILE A 52 -31.98 13.97 10.02
CA ILE A 52 -30.83 14.28 10.89
C ILE A 52 -30.48 13.07 11.77
N LEU A 53 -31.48 12.46 12.41
CA LEU A 53 -31.29 11.28 13.26
C LEU A 53 -30.75 10.08 12.48
N ASN A 54 -31.27 9.82 11.28
CA ASN A 54 -30.75 8.76 10.42
C ASN A 54 -29.29 9.05 10.00
N GLY A 55 -28.96 10.31 9.70
CA GLY A 55 -27.59 10.71 9.40
C GLY A 55 -26.62 10.45 10.55
N HIS A 56 -27.00 10.83 11.78
CA HIS A 56 -26.19 10.56 12.98
C HIS A 56 -26.08 9.06 13.29
N LEU A 57 -27.16 8.29 13.09
CA LEU A 57 -27.14 6.83 13.28
C LEU A 57 -26.17 6.14 12.31
N GLU A 58 -26.12 6.59 11.06
CA GLU A 58 -25.17 6.05 10.07
C GLU A 58 -23.72 6.44 10.39
N LEU A 59 -23.48 7.66 10.92
CA LEU A 59 -22.15 8.06 11.40
C LEU A 59 -21.70 7.21 12.60
N PHE A 60 -22.59 7.00 13.58
CA PHE A 60 -22.31 6.16 14.75
C PHE A 60 -22.03 4.70 14.38
N LYS A 61 -22.79 4.12 13.42
CA LYS A 61 -22.51 2.78 12.89
C LYS A 61 -21.15 2.70 12.19
N LYS A 62 -20.75 3.74 11.45
CA LYS A 62 -19.42 3.80 10.82
C LYS A 62 -18.32 3.86 11.87
N GLU A 63 -18.50 4.65 12.92
CA GLU A 63 -17.53 4.77 14.01
C GLU A 63 -17.40 3.46 14.81
N LEU A 64 -18.52 2.82 15.17
CA LEU A 64 -18.50 1.51 15.83
C LEU A 64 -17.78 0.45 14.99
N LYS A 65 -18.05 0.40 13.67
CA LYS A 65 -17.34 -0.50 12.76
C LYS A 65 -15.85 -0.18 12.68
N SER A 66 -15.48 1.10 12.61
CA SER A 66 -14.07 1.53 12.60
C SER A 66 -13.36 1.11 13.88
N ASN A 67 -13.98 1.31 15.04
CA ASN A 67 -13.41 0.93 16.33
C ASN A 67 -13.30 -0.59 16.49
N GLN A 68 -14.29 -1.35 16.00
CA GLN A 68 -14.20 -2.81 15.95
C GLN A 68 -13.06 -3.29 15.06
N ILE A 69 -12.86 -2.69 13.88
CA ILE A 69 -11.74 -3.04 12.98
C ILE A 69 -10.39 -2.67 13.60
N GLN A 70 -10.30 -1.52 14.27
CA GLN A 70 -9.09 -1.12 14.98
C GLN A 70 -8.74 -2.11 16.09
N ASN A 71 -9.72 -2.52 16.90
CA ASN A 71 -9.50 -3.53 17.95
C ASN A 71 -9.07 -4.89 17.38
N LEU A 72 -9.58 -5.29 16.21
CA LEU A 72 -9.16 -6.52 15.54
C LEU A 72 -7.71 -6.47 15.03
N ASN A 73 -7.23 -5.29 14.61
CA ASN A 73 -5.85 -5.10 14.17
C ASN A 73 -4.85 -5.11 15.35
N GLU A 74 -5.30 -4.85 16.58
CA GLU A 74 -4.45 -4.91 17.78
C GLU A 74 -4.18 -6.36 18.23
N GLU A 75 -5.04 -7.32 17.87
CA GLU A 75 -4.89 -8.73 18.26
C GLU A 75 -3.96 -9.54 17.35
N VAL A 76 -3.71 -9.10 16.11
CA VAL A 76 -2.94 -9.86 15.12
C VAL A 76 -1.77 -9.03 14.59
N THR A 77 -0.56 -9.51 14.87
CA THR A 77 0.66 -8.93 14.28
C THR A 77 0.86 -9.45 12.86
N MET A 78 1.19 -8.55 11.93
CA MET A 78 1.46 -8.88 10.53
C MET A 78 2.83 -8.37 10.12
N ARG A 79 3.53 -9.14 9.29
CA ARG A 79 4.82 -8.77 8.73
C ARG A 79 4.85 -9.11 7.24
N TYR A 80 5.32 -8.17 6.45
CA TYR A 80 5.65 -8.40 5.06
C TYR A 80 6.95 -9.20 4.96
N LEU A 81 6.94 -10.33 4.25
CA LEU A 81 8.10 -11.22 4.15
C LEU A 81 8.85 -11.02 2.84
N HIS A 82 8.21 -11.31 1.71
CA HIS A 82 8.88 -11.29 0.42
C HIS A 82 7.94 -10.98 -0.74
N THR A 83 8.52 -10.47 -1.83
CA THR A 83 7.92 -10.56 -3.16
C THR A 83 8.51 -11.77 -3.86
N MET A 84 7.67 -12.60 -4.50
CA MET A 84 8.14 -13.69 -5.34
C MET A 84 8.04 -13.32 -6.82
N VAL A 85 9.08 -13.64 -7.57
CA VAL A 85 9.09 -13.65 -9.03
C VAL A 85 9.51 -15.02 -9.53
N ARG A 86 8.90 -15.47 -10.63
CA ARG A 86 9.32 -16.70 -11.30
C ARG A 86 10.42 -16.37 -12.30
N VAL A 87 11.38 -17.28 -12.42
CA VAL A 87 12.51 -17.16 -13.33
C VAL A 87 12.61 -18.39 -14.23
N GLU A 88 12.96 -18.19 -15.50
CA GLU A 88 13.09 -19.26 -16.49
C GLU A 88 14.45 -19.95 -16.45
N ASP A 89 15.51 -19.22 -16.08
CA ASP A 89 16.90 -19.68 -16.08
C ASP A 89 17.59 -19.18 -14.81
N LEU A 90 17.75 -20.08 -13.84
CA LEU A 90 18.25 -19.72 -12.52
C LEU A 90 19.66 -19.13 -12.58
N ASP A 91 20.54 -19.65 -13.43
CA ASP A 91 21.93 -19.19 -13.49
C ASP A 91 22.00 -17.75 -14.01
N LYS A 92 21.23 -17.43 -15.06
CA LYS A 92 21.14 -16.06 -15.59
C LYS A 92 20.53 -15.10 -14.57
N SER A 93 19.52 -15.54 -13.83
CA SER A 93 18.92 -14.72 -12.78
C SER A 93 19.92 -14.49 -11.64
N MET A 94 20.71 -15.49 -11.24
CA MET A 94 21.75 -15.33 -10.21
C MET A 94 22.88 -14.41 -10.68
N GLU A 95 23.32 -14.52 -11.94
CA GLU A 95 24.28 -13.60 -12.53
C GLU A 95 23.76 -12.15 -12.50
N PHE A 96 22.53 -11.94 -12.97
CA PHE A 96 21.91 -10.62 -12.96
C PHE A 96 21.72 -10.08 -11.53
N TYR A 97 20.98 -10.78 -10.66
CA TYR A 97 20.58 -10.23 -9.36
C TYR A 97 21.75 -10.15 -8.38
N CYS A 98 22.62 -11.17 -8.32
CA CYS A 98 23.68 -11.21 -7.31
C CYS A 98 25.00 -10.61 -7.78
N THR A 99 25.40 -10.87 -9.02
CA THR A 99 26.71 -10.44 -9.52
C THR A 99 26.64 -9.02 -10.08
N ILE A 100 25.71 -8.78 -11.00
CA ILE A 100 25.60 -7.51 -11.73
C ILE A 100 24.86 -6.46 -10.89
N PHE A 101 23.67 -6.76 -10.39
CA PHE A 101 22.85 -5.84 -9.61
C PHE A 101 23.33 -5.70 -8.17
N GLY A 102 23.77 -6.80 -7.55
CA GLY A 102 24.52 -6.79 -6.29
C GLY A 102 23.77 -7.32 -5.06
N LEU A 103 22.58 -7.90 -5.21
CA LEU A 103 21.86 -8.54 -4.09
C LEU A 103 22.65 -9.73 -3.53
N LYS A 104 22.32 -10.11 -2.29
CA LYS A 104 22.94 -11.25 -1.62
C LYS A 104 21.94 -12.35 -1.39
N GLU A 105 22.34 -13.57 -1.71
CA GLU A 105 21.59 -14.77 -1.33
C GLU A 105 21.57 -14.93 0.19
N THR A 106 20.37 -14.95 0.76
CA THR A 106 20.12 -15.13 2.19
C THR A 106 19.85 -16.59 2.52
N ARG A 107 19.14 -17.30 1.64
CA ARG A 107 18.83 -18.73 1.77
C ARG A 107 18.39 -19.34 0.44
N ARG A 108 18.51 -20.66 0.36
CA ARG A 108 18.07 -21.48 -0.78
C ARG A 108 17.37 -22.73 -0.29
N ILE A 109 16.32 -23.13 -1.00
CA ILE A 109 15.54 -24.32 -0.71
C ILE A 109 15.32 -25.07 -2.02
N GLU A 110 15.62 -26.36 -2.01
CA GLU A 110 15.30 -27.27 -3.10
C GLU A 110 14.20 -28.22 -2.64
N ASN A 111 13.24 -28.46 -3.51
CA ASN A 111 12.15 -29.39 -3.25
C ASN A 111 12.06 -30.40 -4.39
N GLU A 112 12.70 -31.56 -4.20
CA GLU A 112 12.72 -32.63 -5.21
C GLU A 112 11.32 -33.12 -5.59
N LYS A 113 10.43 -33.27 -4.60
CA LYS A 113 9.06 -33.74 -4.83
C LYS A 113 8.23 -32.71 -5.61
N GLY A 114 8.42 -31.43 -5.31
CA GLY A 114 7.77 -30.31 -5.99
C GLY A 114 8.46 -29.89 -7.29
N ARG A 115 9.69 -30.37 -7.53
CA ARG A 115 10.54 -30.05 -8.68
C ARG A 115 10.78 -28.54 -8.86
N PHE A 116 11.22 -27.88 -7.80
CA PHE A 116 11.58 -26.46 -7.84
C PHE A 116 12.73 -26.11 -6.90
N THR A 117 13.38 -24.99 -7.20
CA THR A 117 14.35 -24.31 -6.34
C THR A 117 13.82 -22.91 -6.00
N LEU A 118 13.87 -22.55 -4.73
CA LEU A 118 13.61 -21.19 -4.24
C LEU A 118 14.93 -20.56 -3.80
N VAL A 119 15.19 -19.34 -4.24
CA VAL A 119 16.35 -18.55 -3.81
C VAL A 119 15.87 -17.23 -3.27
N TYR A 120 16.32 -16.87 -2.07
CA TYR A 120 15.91 -15.64 -1.41
C TYR A 120 17.08 -14.68 -1.38
N LEU A 121 16.80 -13.44 -1.78
CA LEU A 121 17.78 -12.39 -1.97
C LEU A 121 17.42 -11.17 -1.13
N ALA A 122 18.43 -10.47 -0.61
CA ALA A 122 18.28 -9.19 0.07
C ALA A 122 19.30 -8.16 -0.45
N ALA A 123 18.99 -6.88 -0.31
CA ALA A 123 19.95 -5.81 -0.53
C ALA A 123 21.00 -5.80 0.58
N ASP A 124 22.17 -5.22 0.31
CA ASP A 124 23.32 -5.24 1.24
C ASP A 124 22.98 -4.71 2.64
N GLU A 125 22.20 -3.63 2.74
CA GLU A 125 21.77 -3.06 4.03
C GLU A 125 20.71 -3.92 4.75
N ASP A 126 20.05 -4.85 4.06
CA ASP A 126 18.96 -5.67 4.60
C ASP A 126 19.38 -7.11 4.97
N VAL A 127 20.59 -7.54 4.60
CA VAL A 127 21.04 -8.95 4.72
C VAL A 127 20.89 -9.49 6.14
N ASP A 128 21.33 -8.74 7.15
CA ASP A 128 21.28 -9.20 8.55
C ASP A 128 19.84 -9.33 9.03
N THR A 129 18.98 -8.37 8.70
CA THR A 129 17.54 -8.42 8.99
C THR A 129 16.90 -9.61 8.30
N ALA A 130 17.20 -9.83 7.02
CA ALA A 130 16.66 -10.93 6.24
C ALA A 130 17.13 -12.30 6.77
N LYS A 131 18.39 -12.45 7.20
CA LYS A 131 18.87 -13.71 7.81
C LYS A 131 18.21 -14.00 9.15
N ASN A 132 18.02 -12.98 9.99
CA ASN A 132 17.44 -13.15 11.31
C ASN A 132 15.91 -13.32 11.30
N HIS A 133 15.24 -12.71 10.31
CA HIS A 133 13.80 -12.60 10.31
C HIS A 133 13.10 -13.09 9.04
N LYS A 134 13.86 -13.51 8.02
CA LYS A 134 13.37 -13.95 6.71
C LYS A 134 12.53 -12.87 6.01
N ALA A 135 12.91 -11.60 6.20
CA ALA A 135 12.22 -10.43 5.65
C ALA A 135 13.04 -9.13 5.79
N PRO A 136 13.00 -8.20 4.82
CA PRO A 136 12.38 -8.36 3.51
C PRO A 136 13.27 -9.19 2.55
N GLU A 137 12.66 -10.02 1.70
CA GLU A 137 13.38 -10.80 0.69
C GLU A 137 12.74 -10.66 -0.71
N LEU A 138 13.54 -10.78 -1.77
CA LEU A 138 13.09 -11.16 -3.10
C LEU A 138 13.20 -12.68 -3.20
N GLU A 139 12.09 -13.37 -3.43
CA GLU A 139 12.08 -14.80 -3.72
C GLU A 139 12.13 -15.02 -5.24
N LEU A 140 13.15 -15.72 -5.71
CA LEU A 140 13.21 -16.29 -7.05
C LEU A 140 12.69 -17.73 -6.98
N THR A 141 11.62 -18.02 -7.72
CA THR A 141 11.12 -19.40 -7.90
C THR A 141 11.51 -19.93 -9.27
N TYR A 142 12.34 -20.97 -9.27
CA TYR A 142 12.75 -21.70 -10.46
C TYR A 142 12.09 -23.08 -10.47
N ASN A 143 11.18 -23.31 -11.42
CA ASN A 143 10.61 -24.64 -11.67
C ASN A 143 11.57 -25.44 -12.56
N TRP A 144 11.91 -26.67 -12.18
CA TRP A 144 12.85 -27.51 -12.93
C TRP A 144 12.25 -28.01 -14.24
N ASP A 145 10.92 -28.15 -14.26
CA ASP A 145 10.17 -28.39 -15.48
C ASP A 145 9.91 -27.05 -16.16
N LYS A 146 10.42 -26.91 -17.39
CA LYS A 146 10.44 -25.62 -18.10
C LYS A 146 9.03 -25.14 -18.40
N GLU A 147 8.74 -23.93 -17.95
CA GLU A 147 7.55 -23.16 -18.28
C GLU A 147 7.98 -21.85 -18.95
N LYS A 148 7.14 -21.33 -19.84
CA LYS A 148 7.32 -19.98 -20.39
C LYS A 148 6.45 -19.03 -19.60
N TYR A 149 7.04 -17.98 -19.06
CA TYR A 149 6.29 -16.95 -18.35
C TYR A 149 6.02 -15.77 -19.27
N SER A 150 4.74 -15.41 -19.41
CA SER A 150 4.36 -14.13 -20.01
C SER A 150 4.32 -13.05 -18.94
N GLY A 151 4.91 -11.89 -19.21
CA GLY A 151 4.72 -10.72 -18.35
C GLY A 151 3.25 -10.28 -18.27
N GLY A 152 2.91 -9.58 -17.19
CA GLY A 152 1.60 -8.97 -16.97
C GLY A 152 1.73 -7.51 -16.54
N ARG A 153 0.84 -6.63 -17.04
CA ARG A 153 0.86 -5.17 -16.74
C ARG A 153 0.43 -4.82 -15.31
N ASN A 154 0.06 -5.80 -14.49
CA ASN A 154 -0.43 -5.63 -13.13
C ASN A 154 0.69 -5.69 -12.08
N PHE A 155 1.87 -6.20 -12.42
CA PHE A 155 3.05 -6.13 -11.55
C PHE A 155 3.88 -4.91 -11.95
N GLY A 156 3.99 -3.94 -11.04
CA GLY A 156 4.66 -2.66 -11.32
C GLY A 156 6.17 -2.80 -11.44
N HIS A 157 6.84 -2.99 -10.30
CA HIS A 157 8.29 -3.15 -10.23
C HIS A 157 8.73 -3.59 -8.84
N LEU A 158 10.00 -3.99 -8.73
CA LEU A 158 10.76 -4.01 -7.48
C LEU A 158 11.49 -2.66 -7.35
N ALA A 159 11.62 -2.13 -6.13
CA ALA A 159 12.31 -0.85 -5.91
C ALA A 159 13.50 -1.03 -4.95
N TYR A 160 14.62 -0.41 -5.30
CA TYR A 160 15.85 -0.41 -4.49
C TYR A 160 16.43 0.98 -4.41
N GLN A 161 17.04 1.30 -3.27
CA GLN A 161 17.77 2.54 -3.07
C GLN A 161 19.28 2.31 -3.19
N VAL A 162 20.00 3.28 -3.74
CA VAL A 162 21.46 3.26 -3.91
C VAL A 162 22.08 4.59 -3.50
N ASP A 163 23.34 4.56 -3.07
CA ASP A 163 24.09 5.77 -2.69
C ASP A 163 24.52 6.63 -3.88
N ASP A 164 24.75 6.04 -5.05
CA ASP A 164 25.08 6.74 -6.29
C ASP A 164 24.39 6.07 -7.48
N ILE A 165 23.33 6.72 -7.96
CA ILE A 165 22.53 6.22 -9.08
C ILE A 165 23.30 6.21 -10.41
N TYR A 166 24.25 7.12 -10.60
CA TYR A 166 25.06 7.16 -11.83
C TYR A 166 26.07 6.03 -11.85
N ALA A 167 26.70 5.73 -10.70
CA ALA A 167 27.64 4.63 -10.59
C ALA A 167 26.98 3.28 -10.87
N ILE A 168 25.79 3.01 -10.30
CA ILE A 168 25.08 1.76 -10.59
C ILE A 168 24.59 1.70 -12.04
N CYS A 169 24.06 2.79 -12.61
CA CYS A 169 23.65 2.80 -14.02
C CYS A 169 24.83 2.55 -14.96
N GLN A 170 26.00 3.11 -14.66
CA GLN A 170 27.22 2.84 -15.43
C GLN A 170 27.62 1.37 -15.32
N LYS A 171 27.70 0.82 -14.09
CA LYS A 171 28.01 -0.60 -13.85
C LYS A 171 27.08 -1.53 -14.64
N LEU A 172 25.77 -1.24 -14.60
CA LEU A 172 24.76 -2.01 -15.31
C LEU A 172 24.95 -1.91 -16.84
N SER A 173 25.17 -0.71 -17.36
CA SER A 173 25.43 -0.49 -18.79
C SER A 173 26.71 -1.19 -19.26
N ASP A 174 27.78 -1.15 -18.46
CA ASP A 174 29.06 -1.80 -18.76
C ASP A 174 28.93 -3.34 -18.77
N ALA A 175 28.01 -3.88 -17.96
CA ALA A 175 27.62 -5.28 -17.97
C ALA A 175 26.62 -5.64 -19.10
N GLY A 176 26.32 -4.69 -20.01
CA GLY A 176 25.42 -4.89 -21.14
C GLY A 176 23.93 -4.85 -20.78
N ILE A 177 23.57 -4.43 -19.56
CA ILE A 177 22.18 -4.25 -19.15
C ILE A 177 21.65 -2.95 -19.73
N ASN A 178 20.49 -3.04 -20.39
CA ASN A 178 19.83 -1.89 -20.95
C ASN A 178 19.23 -1.00 -19.86
N ILE A 179 19.61 0.28 -19.85
CA ILE A 179 18.99 1.29 -18.99
C ILE A 179 17.69 1.77 -19.65
N ASN A 180 16.57 1.16 -19.27
CA ASN A 180 15.26 1.46 -19.86
C ASN A 180 14.89 2.93 -19.70
N ARG A 181 15.07 3.49 -18.48
CA ARG A 181 14.86 4.92 -18.20
C ARG A 181 16.10 5.40 -17.48
N PRO A 182 16.90 6.26 -18.12
CA PRO A 182 18.11 6.77 -17.51
C PRO A 182 17.78 7.77 -16.39
N PRO A 183 18.70 7.96 -15.43
CA PRO A 183 18.55 8.90 -14.31
C PRO A 183 18.78 10.36 -14.76
N ARG A 184 17.91 10.85 -15.64
CA ARG A 184 18.02 12.21 -16.23
C ARG A 184 18.04 13.30 -15.18
N ASP A 185 17.24 13.12 -14.14
CA ASP A 185 17.06 14.04 -13.03
C ASP A 185 17.96 13.69 -11.82
N GLY A 186 18.87 12.73 -11.99
CA GLY A 186 19.78 12.28 -10.93
C GLY A 186 19.09 11.60 -9.76
N HIS A 187 17.86 11.09 -9.96
CA HIS A 187 17.09 10.52 -8.86
C HIS A 187 16.56 9.10 -9.11
N MET A 188 16.09 8.81 -10.31
CA MET A 188 15.39 7.55 -10.57
C MET A 188 15.83 6.94 -11.89
N ALA A 189 16.02 5.63 -11.93
CA ALA A 189 16.31 4.87 -13.14
C ALA A 189 15.49 3.58 -13.16
N PHE A 190 15.32 3.00 -14.35
CA PHE A 190 14.72 1.68 -14.49
C PHE A 190 15.55 0.78 -15.38
N VAL A 191 15.62 -0.48 -14.99
CA VAL A 191 16.16 -1.60 -15.77
C VAL A 191 15.19 -2.78 -15.72
N LYS A 192 15.45 -3.82 -16.53
CA LYS A 192 14.72 -5.08 -16.48
C LYS A 192 15.65 -6.24 -16.15
N SER A 193 15.15 -7.19 -15.36
CA SER A 193 15.80 -8.50 -15.19
C SER A 193 15.74 -9.33 -16.49
N PRO A 194 16.46 -10.46 -16.59
CA PRO A 194 16.40 -11.35 -17.75
C PRO A 194 14.98 -11.80 -18.10
N ASP A 195 14.14 -12.02 -17.09
CA ASP A 195 12.73 -12.42 -17.22
C ASP A 195 11.78 -11.23 -17.44
N GLY A 196 12.32 -10.02 -17.63
CA GLY A 196 11.55 -8.82 -17.94
C GLY A 196 10.89 -8.14 -16.74
N ILE A 197 11.27 -8.49 -15.51
CA ILE A 197 10.78 -7.83 -14.29
C ILE A 197 11.40 -6.44 -14.20
N SER A 198 10.55 -5.41 -14.14
CA SER A 198 10.97 -4.02 -13.98
C SER A 198 11.57 -3.77 -12.58
N ILE A 199 12.70 -3.08 -12.55
CA ILE A 199 13.40 -2.70 -11.33
C ILE A 199 13.60 -1.19 -11.32
N GLU A 200 13.01 -0.53 -10.33
CA GLU A 200 13.20 0.89 -10.00
C GLU A 200 14.43 1.04 -9.11
N ILE A 201 15.31 1.97 -9.48
CA ILE A 201 16.50 2.32 -8.72
C ILE A 201 16.37 3.78 -8.32
N LEU A 202 16.44 4.06 -7.01
CA LEU A 202 16.30 5.40 -6.44
C LEU A 202 17.59 5.86 -5.78
N GLN A 203 17.98 7.10 -6.04
CA GLN A 203 19.06 7.77 -5.34
C GLN A 203 18.67 7.98 -3.87
N LYS A 204 19.58 7.64 -2.96
CA LYS A 204 19.47 7.95 -1.53
C LYS A 204 19.64 9.45 -1.30
N GLY A 205 18.75 10.02 -0.49
CA GLY A 205 18.75 11.44 -0.17
C GLY A 205 18.28 12.33 -1.31
N GLU A 206 18.93 13.48 -1.48
CA GLU A 206 18.58 14.47 -2.49
C GLU A 206 18.93 14.02 -3.91
N ARG A 207 18.29 14.64 -4.91
CA ARG A 207 18.59 14.41 -6.32
C ARG A 207 20.02 14.87 -6.65
N LEU A 208 20.76 14.05 -7.39
CA LEU A 208 22.04 14.48 -7.95
C LEU A 208 21.81 15.48 -9.09
N ALA A 209 22.81 16.33 -9.36
CA ALA A 209 22.76 17.24 -10.50
C ALA A 209 22.72 16.44 -11.82
N PRO A 210 21.89 16.83 -12.82
CA PRO A 210 21.85 16.16 -14.12
C PRO A 210 23.24 16.01 -14.74
N LYS A 211 23.53 14.81 -15.26
CA LYS A 211 24.84 14.44 -15.79
C LYS A 211 24.71 13.69 -17.12
N GLU A 212 25.57 14.03 -18.09
CA GLU A 212 25.67 13.28 -19.34
C GLU A 212 26.42 11.94 -19.15
N PRO A 213 26.06 10.88 -19.91
CA PRO A 213 25.07 10.86 -21.01
C PRO A 213 23.61 10.72 -20.53
N TRP A 214 23.38 10.53 -19.23
CA TRP A 214 22.06 10.17 -18.68
C TRP A 214 21.00 11.24 -18.88
N ALA A 215 21.37 12.51 -18.79
CA ALA A 215 20.46 13.64 -18.96
C ALA A 215 19.79 13.63 -20.35
N SER A 216 20.57 13.39 -21.41
CA SER A 216 20.07 13.39 -22.78
C SER A 216 19.54 12.04 -23.26
N MET A 217 20.04 10.91 -22.75
CA MET A 217 19.72 9.56 -23.21
C MET A 217 18.22 9.24 -23.22
N GLU A 218 17.67 8.75 -24.34
CA GLU A 218 16.25 8.39 -24.47
C GLU A 218 15.81 7.16 -23.68
N ASN A 219 14.50 7.06 -23.40
CA ASN A 219 13.97 5.83 -22.85
C ASN A 219 14.04 4.72 -23.91
N THR A 220 14.31 3.50 -23.47
CA THR A 220 14.46 2.34 -24.35
C THR A 220 13.57 1.18 -23.90
N GLY A 221 12.98 0.47 -24.87
CA GLY A 221 12.15 -0.71 -24.63
C GLY A 221 10.74 -0.40 -24.12
N SER A 222 10.15 -1.38 -23.42
CA SER A 222 8.78 -1.32 -22.88
C SER A 222 8.78 -1.07 -21.38
N TRP A 223 7.68 -0.53 -20.89
CA TRP A 223 7.41 -0.19 -19.50
C TRP A 223 6.43 -1.19 -18.91
#